data_AF-A0A261C8D8-F1
#
_entry.id   AF-A0A261C8D8-F1
#
_cell.length_a   1.000
_cell.length_b   1.000
_cell.length_c   1.000
_cell.angle_alpha   90.00
_cell.angle_beta   90.00
_cell.angle_gamma   90.00
#
_symmetry.space_group_name_H-M   'P 1'
#
loop_
_entity.id
_entity.type
_entity.pdbx_description
1 polymer ?
#
loop_
_entity_poly.entity_id
_entity_poly.type
_entity_poly.pdbx_seq_one_letter_code
_entity_poly.pdbx_strand_id
1 'polypeptide(L)'
;MSTQNHWKHTWPCAQIFSEFLCANREKIEGKTVLEIGAGATGVCGLTAAKLGAKRVLMTDHPKLDVALQTLQRNIEANGVADRCHVAGLDWESRESVSSVISSSLSSDLSVIIASDVFFDPSTFRPLVDTFAQLLINFEHAVIYFAYQQRDDSWTLAPYLSKYPFLRVELTRRIETDNETIDIFTMTKESLGLYAGIEGGATGSKLVIIDASTNRQYTSSTQGTNFFLTDYTVVCQRIATWIQEVFTAEGLEIRDLRALGLGLSGAEDEEFNRKFVEEFRRNHGKSITANFYLTSDSVMTLLANFPAEENGIVLIAGTGSSCRMKRRDGVVKGAGGWGHQVGDGGSAFWIAREAIQMLFDAEDGFITDFNTDVIKELLFKHYSITDKTRILDFLYSNFEKHKIADFTVSLATRVDDVSISEVFRRAGDILGRHVRTVAKHLSEEDRKVLHIVQIGGVFLSWPALQNGFVNALSGSGTHKIIMYEPCDSPAVGAAVLAAKEQNGIYLEQKVKKNVLREIDL
;
A
#
# COMPACT_ATOMS: atom_id res chain seq x y z
N MET A 1 -29.54 12.38 -25.73
CA MET A 1 -30.10 13.70 -25.37
C MET A 1 -31.62 13.65 -25.49
N SER A 2 -32.31 13.28 -24.40
CA SER A 2 -33.74 13.53 -24.27
C SER A 2 -33.91 15.00 -23.89
N THR A 3 -34.38 15.84 -24.82
CA THR A 3 -34.64 17.27 -24.62
C THR A 3 -36.04 17.50 -24.03
N GLN A 4 -36.44 16.74 -23.01
CA GLN A 4 -37.64 17.05 -22.24
C GLN A 4 -37.23 17.97 -21.08
N ASN A 5 -37.98 19.06 -20.89
CA ASN A 5 -37.77 20.07 -19.84
C ASN A 5 -38.08 19.51 -18.43
N HIS A 6 -37.56 18.33 -18.08
CA HIS A 6 -37.92 17.63 -16.86
C HIS A 6 -37.58 18.42 -15.59
N TRP A 7 -36.58 19.30 -15.65
CA TRP A 7 -36.20 20.20 -14.57
C TRP A 7 -37.29 21.22 -14.18
N LYS A 8 -38.33 21.44 -15.01
CA LYS A 8 -39.41 22.42 -14.77
C LYS A 8 -40.50 21.94 -13.81
N HIS A 9 -40.56 20.64 -13.54
CA HIS A 9 -41.63 20.03 -12.75
C HIS A 9 -41.10 19.47 -11.45
N THR A 10 -41.93 19.44 -10.42
CA THR A 10 -41.61 18.72 -9.18
C THR A 10 -41.82 17.24 -9.43
N TRP A 11 -40.77 16.46 -9.30
CA TRP A 11 -40.87 15.01 -9.45
C TRP A 11 -41.44 14.39 -8.17
N PRO A 12 -42.20 13.29 -8.25
CA PRO A 12 -42.77 12.63 -7.08
C PRO A 12 -41.73 12.25 -6.02
N CYS A 13 -40.55 11.82 -6.46
CA CYS A 13 -39.40 11.53 -5.59
C CYS A 13 -38.98 12.74 -4.74
N ALA A 14 -39.02 13.95 -5.28
CA ALA A 14 -38.71 15.16 -4.52
C ALA A 14 -39.77 15.48 -3.47
N GLN A 15 -41.04 15.22 -3.74
CA GLN A 15 -42.13 15.42 -2.76
C GLN A 15 -41.98 14.44 -1.59
N ILE A 16 -41.86 13.15 -1.91
CA ILE A 16 -41.71 12.08 -0.91
C ILE A 16 -40.43 12.25 -0.10
N PHE A 17 -39.33 12.63 -0.74
CA PHE A 17 -38.08 12.90 -0.03
C PHE A 17 -38.18 14.12 0.88
N SER A 18 -38.84 15.20 0.45
CA SER A 18 -39.13 16.35 1.32
C SER A 18 -40.02 16.00 2.52
N GLU A 19 -41.01 15.13 2.37
CA GLU A 19 -41.81 14.62 3.49
C GLU A 19 -40.94 13.84 4.49
N PHE A 20 -40.03 13.01 3.99
CA PHE A 20 -39.04 12.35 4.84
C PHE A 20 -38.16 13.36 5.60
N LEU A 21 -37.67 14.41 4.94
CA LEU A 21 -36.91 15.47 5.62
C LEU A 21 -37.74 16.15 6.72
N CYS A 22 -39.01 16.47 6.45
CA CYS A 22 -39.93 17.06 7.43
C CYS A 22 -40.13 16.15 8.65
N ALA A 23 -40.24 14.83 8.43
CA ALA A 23 -40.38 13.85 9.50
C ALA A 23 -39.08 13.63 10.32
N ASN A 24 -37.94 14.10 9.82
CA ASN A 24 -36.61 13.93 10.44
C ASN A 24 -35.89 15.28 10.58
N ARG A 25 -36.60 16.29 11.09
CA ARG A 25 -36.12 17.68 11.19
C ARG A 25 -34.76 17.78 11.90
N GLU A 26 -34.52 16.96 12.90
CA GLU A 26 -33.27 16.90 13.67
C GLU A 26 -32.04 16.59 12.81
N LYS A 27 -32.23 15.95 11.66
CA LYS A 27 -31.15 15.69 10.69
C LYS A 27 -30.72 16.93 9.94
N ILE A 28 -31.55 17.98 9.91
CA ILE A 28 -31.37 19.17 9.06
C ILE A 28 -31.22 20.46 9.87
N GLU A 29 -31.91 20.58 10.98
CA GLU A 29 -31.92 21.80 11.79
C GLU A 29 -30.49 22.20 12.24
N GLY A 30 -30.13 23.46 11.97
CA GLY A 30 -28.80 24.00 12.28
C GLY A 30 -27.66 23.51 11.38
N LYS A 31 -27.91 22.65 10.40
CA LYS A 31 -26.88 22.09 9.50
C LYS A 31 -26.58 22.98 8.31
N THR A 32 -25.36 22.91 7.81
CA THR A 32 -24.99 23.38 6.47
C THR A 32 -25.28 22.25 5.48
N VAL A 33 -26.10 22.54 4.48
CA VAL A 33 -26.67 21.56 3.54
C VAL A 33 -26.22 21.86 2.11
N LEU A 34 -25.82 20.83 1.37
CA LEU A 34 -25.66 20.87 -0.08
C LEU A 34 -26.78 20.05 -0.74
N GLU A 35 -27.48 20.61 -1.71
CA GLU A 35 -28.39 19.87 -2.59
C GLU A 35 -27.74 19.67 -3.96
N ILE A 36 -27.66 18.42 -4.41
CA ILE A 36 -27.17 18.02 -5.72
C ILE A 36 -28.37 17.65 -6.59
N GLY A 37 -28.50 18.32 -7.75
CA GLY A 37 -29.60 18.09 -8.68
C GLY A 37 -30.92 18.67 -8.20
N ALA A 38 -30.89 19.93 -7.75
CA ALA A 38 -32.06 20.62 -7.18
C ALA A 38 -33.23 20.79 -8.18
N GLY A 39 -32.96 20.70 -9.48
CA GLY A 39 -33.86 21.14 -10.53
C GLY A 39 -34.12 22.65 -10.47
N ALA A 40 -35.07 23.13 -11.28
CA ALA A 40 -35.53 24.51 -11.12
C ALA A 40 -36.47 24.68 -9.92
N THR A 41 -37.06 23.60 -9.43
CA THR A 41 -38.07 23.67 -8.35
C THR A 41 -37.43 23.80 -6.99
N GLY A 42 -36.30 23.11 -6.74
CA GLY A 42 -35.55 23.21 -5.50
C GLY A 42 -36.29 22.70 -4.27
N VAL A 43 -37.25 21.79 -4.46
CA VAL A 43 -38.20 21.43 -3.39
C VAL A 43 -37.48 20.89 -2.16
N CYS A 44 -36.46 20.05 -2.31
CA CYS A 44 -35.77 19.47 -1.16
C CYS A 44 -34.88 20.48 -0.43
N GLY A 45 -34.13 21.32 -1.14
CA GLY A 45 -33.34 22.38 -0.49
C GLY A 45 -34.20 23.49 0.13
N LEU A 46 -35.35 23.84 -0.47
CA LEU A 46 -36.32 24.75 0.13
C LEU A 46 -36.92 24.14 1.41
N THR A 47 -37.28 22.86 1.38
CA THR A 47 -37.70 22.13 2.58
C THR A 47 -36.62 22.18 3.65
N ALA A 48 -35.37 21.89 3.31
CA ALA A 48 -34.27 21.92 4.26
C ALA A 48 -34.09 23.31 4.91
N ALA A 49 -34.19 24.37 4.11
CA ALA A 49 -34.13 25.75 4.59
C ALA A 49 -35.27 26.07 5.56
N LYS A 50 -36.51 25.64 5.24
CA LYS A 50 -37.70 25.82 6.09
C LYS A 50 -37.66 25.00 7.38
N LEU A 51 -36.95 23.88 7.39
CA LEU A 51 -36.72 23.06 8.59
C LEU A 51 -35.63 23.63 9.52
N GLY A 52 -35.03 24.77 9.14
CA GLY A 52 -34.07 25.46 10.00
C GLY A 52 -32.61 25.13 9.70
N ALA A 53 -32.28 24.65 8.49
CA ALA A 53 -30.88 24.59 8.06
C ALA A 53 -30.21 25.96 8.23
N LYS A 54 -28.96 25.95 8.69
CA LYS A 54 -28.12 27.15 8.87
C LYS A 54 -27.81 27.81 7.53
N ARG A 55 -27.51 26.98 6.53
CA ARG A 55 -27.19 27.39 5.16
C ARG A 55 -27.56 26.25 4.21
N VAL A 56 -28.07 26.59 3.02
CA VAL A 56 -28.35 25.62 1.95
C VAL A 56 -27.70 26.10 0.66
N LEU A 57 -26.80 25.31 0.09
CA LEU A 57 -26.30 25.51 -1.26
C LEU A 57 -27.06 24.57 -2.21
N MET A 58 -27.85 25.13 -3.12
CA MET A 58 -28.67 24.37 -4.05
C MET A 58 -27.99 24.38 -5.41
N THR A 59 -27.73 23.20 -5.97
CA THR A 59 -26.93 23.06 -7.18
C THR A 59 -27.61 22.26 -8.27
N ASP A 60 -27.34 22.65 -9.52
CA ASP A 60 -27.75 21.92 -10.72
C ASP A 60 -26.72 22.17 -11.84
N HIS A 61 -26.87 21.50 -12.97
CA HIS A 61 -25.92 21.53 -14.08
C HIS A 61 -25.71 22.98 -14.59
N PRO A 62 -24.46 23.49 -14.68
CA PRO A 62 -24.16 24.89 -14.99
C PRO A 62 -24.64 25.36 -16.36
N LYS A 63 -24.83 24.45 -17.33
CA LYS A 63 -25.44 24.77 -18.64
C LYS A 63 -26.95 25.05 -18.59
N LEU A 64 -27.63 24.83 -17.46
CA LEU A 64 -29.06 25.05 -17.30
C LEU A 64 -29.35 26.43 -16.67
N ASP A 65 -28.87 27.51 -17.30
CA ASP A 65 -28.99 28.88 -16.77
C ASP A 65 -30.44 29.26 -16.38
N VAL A 66 -31.42 28.86 -17.20
CA VAL A 66 -32.83 29.14 -16.92
C VAL A 66 -33.30 28.40 -15.67
N ALA A 67 -32.82 27.17 -15.44
CA ALA A 67 -33.17 26.40 -14.26
C ALA A 67 -32.59 27.04 -13.00
N LEU A 68 -31.30 27.43 -13.03
CA LEU A 68 -30.64 28.11 -11.92
C LEU A 68 -31.28 29.47 -11.58
N GLN A 69 -31.65 30.26 -12.59
CA GLN A 69 -32.38 31.51 -12.38
C GLN A 69 -33.78 31.29 -11.79
N THR A 70 -34.46 30.24 -12.22
CA THR A 70 -35.78 29.88 -11.68
C THR A 70 -35.67 29.41 -10.23
N LEU A 71 -34.65 28.61 -9.94
CA LEU A 71 -34.33 28.17 -8.59
C LEU A 71 -34.07 29.35 -7.65
N GLN A 72 -33.31 30.35 -8.12
CA GLN A 72 -33.07 31.60 -7.39
C GLN A 72 -34.37 32.36 -7.11
N ARG A 73 -35.26 32.50 -8.10
CA ARG A 73 -36.58 33.11 -7.90
C ARG A 73 -37.44 32.34 -6.90
N ASN A 74 -37.35 31.01 -6.89
CA ASN A 74 -38.08 30.18 -5.93
C ASN A 74 -37.56 30.35 -4.50
N ILE A 75 -36.25 30.51 -4.31
CA ILE A 75 -35.63 30.86 -3.03
C ILE A 75 -36.18 32.20 -2.50
N GLU A 76 -36.24 33.21 -3.36
CA GLU A 76 -36.78 34.54 -3.03
C GLU A 76 -38.27 34.50 -2.70
N ALA A 77 -39.06 33.82 -3.54
CA ALA A 77 -40.50 33.67 -3.35
C ALA A 77 -40.86 32.92 -2.05
N ASN A 78 -39.98 32.04 -1.57
CA ASN A 78 -40.16 31.33 -0.32
C ASN A 78 -39.56 32.08 0.89
N GLY A 79 -38.94 33.25 0.71
CA GLY A 79 -38.38 34.05 1.80
C GLY A 79 -37.26 33.35 2.57
N VAL A 80 -36.40 32.61 1.86
CA VAL A 80 -35.23 31.90 2.44
C VAL A 80 -33.90 32.35 1.81
N ALA A 81 -33.91 33.50 1.12
CA ALA A 81 -32.73 34.07 0.45
C ALA A 81 -31.61 34.49 1.41
N ASP A 82 -31.89 34.61 2.72
CA ASP A 82 -30.90 34.89 3.76
C ASP A 82 -29.93 33.71 3.99
N ARG A 83 -30.35 32.48 3.65
CA ARG A 83 -29.60 31.25 3.93
C ARG A 83 -29.40 30.34 2.73
N CYS A 84 -30.20 30.49 1.69
CA CYS A 84 -30.13 29.69 0.46
C CYS A 84 -29.31 30.40 -0.62
N HIS A 85 -28.44 29.66 -1.29
CA HIS A 85 -27.61 30.14 -2.39
C HIS A 85 -27.68 29.15 -3.56
N VAL A 86 -27.58 29.66 -4.79
CA VAL A 86 -27.55 28.83 -6.00
C VAL A 86 -26.13 28.78 -6.57
N ALA A 87 -25.69 27.59 -7.01
CA ALA A 87 -24.45 27.44 -7.77
C ALA A 87 -24.60 26.37 -8.86
N GLY A 88 -23.78 26.48 -9.91
CA GLY A 88 -23.66 25.42 -10.90
C GLY A 88 -22.75 24.29 -10.42
N LEU A 89 -23.22 23.04 -10.52
CA LEU A 89 -22.44 21.84 -10.26
C LEU A 89 -22.71 20.81 -11.35
N ASP A 90 -21.67 20.50 -12.13
CA ASP A 90 -21.66 19.37 -13.05
C ASP A 90 -20.96 18.19 -12.37
N TRP A 91 -21.73 17.22 -11.86
CA TRP A 91 -21.17 16.04 -11.20
C TRP A 91 -20.45 15.09 -12.15
N GLU A 92 -20.52 15.32 -13.47
CA GLU A 92 -19.72 14.60 -14.47
C GLU A 92 -18.33 15.23 -14.66
N SER A 93 -18.11 16.47 -14.19
CA SER A 93 -16.82 17.17 -14.24
C SER A 93 -16.16 17.28 -12.87
N ARG A 94 -15.00 16.63 -12.72
CA ARG A 94 -14.18 16.73 -11.50
C ARG A 94 -13.74 18.16 -11.21
N GLU A 95 -13.49 18.95 -12.23
CA GLU A 95 -13.12 20.36 -12.12
C GLU A 95 -14.29 21.18 -11.55
N SER A 96 -15.52 20.93 -12.03
CA SER A 96 -16.72 21.58 -11.50
C SER A 96 -16.94 21.24 -10.03
N VAL A 97 -16.88 19.95 -9.67
CA VAL A 97 -17.03 19.50 -8.26
C VAL A 97 -15.94 20.13 -7.37
N SER A 98 -14.67 20.08 -7.80
CA SER A 98 -13.55 20.65 -7.04
C SER A 98 -13.67 22.16 -6.86
N SER A 99 -14.16 22.87 -7.87
CA SER A 99 -14.46 24.30 -7.77
C SER A 99 -15.48 24.56 -6.67
N VAL A 100 -16.64 23.88 -6.69
CA VAL A 100 -17.69 24.07 -5.68
C VAL A 100 -17.19 23.76 -4.26
N ILE A 101 -16.40 22.69 -4.09
CA ILE A 101 -15.78 22.34 -2.81
C ILE A 101 -14.89 23.48 -2.29
N SER A 102 -14.06 24.05 -3.15
CA SER A 102 -13.09 25.08 -2.75
C SER A 102 -13.69 26.48 -2.58
N SER A 103 -14.71 26.85 -3.38
CA SER A 103 -15.20 28.23 -3.48
C SER A 103 -16.55 28.48 -2.83
N SER A 104 -17.38 27.45 -2.66
CA SER A 104 -18.80 27.63 -2.35
C SER A 104 -19.27 26.84 -1.12
N LEU A 105 -18.53 25.78 -0.76
CA LEU A 105 -18.77 24.99 0.43
C LEU A 105 -17.88 25.46 1.59
N SER A 106 -18.46 25.52 2.78
CA SER A 106 -17.76 25.78 4.02
C SER A 106 -17.31 24.47 4.67
N SER A 107 -16.27 24.54 5.50
CA SER A 107 -15.74 23.37 6.23
C SER A 107 -16.74 22.72 7.19
N ASP A 108 -17.85 23.40 7.51
CA ASP A 108 -18.93 22.89 8.37
C ASP A 108 -20.06 22.18 7.59
N LEU A 109 -19.88 21.86 6.30
CA LEU A 109 -20.82 21.03 5.55
C LEU A 109 -21.04 19.70 6.28
N SER A 110 -22.30 19.37 6.54
CA SER A 110 -22.67 18.22 7.37
C SER A 110 -23.78 17.37 6.78
N VAL A 111 -24.53 17.89 5.81
CA VAL A 111 -25.58 17.13 5.12
C VAL A 111 -25.51 17.39 3.62
N ILE A 112 -25.61 16.33 2.85
CA ILE A 112 -25.78 16.40 1.39
C ILE A 112 -27.11 15.71 1.08
N ILE A 113 -27.96 16.37 0.30
CA ILE A 113 -29.23 15.81 -0.15
C ILE A 113 -29.22 15.68 -1.68
N ALA A 114 -29.77 14.59 -2.21
CA ALA A 114 -29.90 14.40 -3.64
C ALA A 114 -31.20 13.65 -3.96
N SER A 115 -32.14 14.31 -4.64
CA SER A 115 -33.42 13.71 -4.97
C SER A 115 -33.44 13.23 -6.41
N ASP A 116 -33.60 11.92 -6.58
CA ASP A 116 -33.78 11.25 -7.86
C ASP A 116 -32.70 11.49 -8.92
N VAL A 117 -31.46 11.68 -8.47
CA VAL A 117 -30.28 11.90 -9.30
C VAL A 117 -29.81 10.63 -10.04
N PHE A 118 -30.31 9.46 -9.64
CA PHE A 118 -30.05 8.17 -10.27
C PHE A 118 -31.11 7.85 -11.35
N PHE A 119 -31.30 8.75 -12.31
CA PHE A 119 -32.31 8.61 -13.37
C PHE A 119 -31.75 8.11 -14.71
N ASP A 120 -30.44 8.20 -14.94
CA ASP A 120 -29.72 7.73 -16.13
C ASP A 120 -28.50 6.89 -15.73
N PRO A 121 -28.42 5.59 -16.06
CA PRO A 121 -27.30 4.73 -15.69
C PRO A 121 -25.92 5.25 -16.11
N SER A 122 -25.84 6.07 -17.16
CA SER A 122 -24.58 6.67 -17.62
C SER A 122 -23.99 7.65 -16.61
N THR A 123 -24.81 8.23 -15.73
CA THR A 123 -24.37 9.23 -14.73
C THR A 123 -24.12 8.63 -13.35
N PHE A 124 -24.41 7.34 -13.13
CA PHE A 124 -24.31 6.71 -11.82
C PHE A 124 -22.88 6.71 -11.29
N ARG A 125 -21.91 6.33 -12.13
CA ARG A 125 -20.49 6.32 -11.76
C ARG A 125 -19.97 7.72 -11.43
N PRO A 126 -20.15 8.76 -12.28
CA PRO A 126 -19.75 10.12 -11.94
C PRO A 126 -20.37 10.64 -10.63
N LEU A 127 -21.63 10.31 -10.37
CA LEU A 127 -22.31 10.72 -9.14
C LEU A 127 -21.72 10.02 -7.89
N VAL A 128 -21.44 8.71 -7.96
CA VAL A 128 -20.77 7.98 -6.87
C VAL A 128 -19.35 8.50 -6.66
N ASP A 129 -18.61 8.80 -7.73
CA ASP A 129 -17.29 9.46 -7.66
C ASP A 129 -17.40 10.83 -6.95
N THR A 130 -18.46 11.60 -7.21
CA THR A 130 -18.75 12.89 -6.56
C THR A 130 -19.08 12.73 -5.08
N PHE A 131 -19.94 11.78 -4.72
CA PHE A 131 -20.23 11.45 -3.32
C PHE A 131 -18.98 11.04 -2.55
N ALA A 132 -18.12 10.21 -3.16
CA ALA A 132 -16.84 9.85 -2.59
C ALA A 132 -15.95 11.08 -2.38
N GLN A 133 -15.83 11.96 -3.38
CA GLN A 133 -15.02 13.17 -3.28
C GLN A 133 -15.54 14.10 -2.16
N LEU A 134 -16.85 14.27 -2.02
CA LEU A 134 -17.44 15.07 -0.96
C LEU A 134 -17.17 14.46 0.42
N LEU A 135 -17.36 13.16 0.60
CA LEU A 135 -17.11 12.49 1.88
C LEU A 135 -15.62 12.36 2.22
N ILE A 136 -14.72 12.46 1.24
CA ILE A 136 -13.28 12.61 1.49
C ILE A 136 -12.97 13.99 2.07
N ASN A 137 -13.61 15.05 1.58
CA ASN A 137 -13.38 16.43 2.03
C ASN A 137 -14.17 16.80 3.30
N PHE A 138 -15.32 16.18 3.50
CA PHE A 138 -16.25 16.42 4.61
C PHE A 138 -16.57 15.09 5.30
N GLU A 139 -15.60 14.58 6.06
CA GLU A 139 -15.65 13.20 6.58
C GLU A 139 -16.81 12.90 7.54
N HIS A 140 -17.37 13.92 8.17
CA HIS A 140 -18.53 13.80 9.07
C HIS A 140 -19.86 14.11 8.38
N ALA A 141 -19.85 14.46 7.09
CA ALA A 141 -21.08 14.72 6.36
C ALA A 141 -21.85 13.41 6.12
N VAL A 142 -23.18 13.53 6.10
CA VAL A 142 -24.08 12.42 5.76
C VAL A 142 -24.78 12.76 4.46
N ILE A 143 -24.81 11.79 3.53
CA ILE A 143 -25.56 11.93 2.28
C ILE A 143 -26.90 11.23 2.46
N TYR A 144 -27.99 11.94 2.25
CA TYR A 144 -29.31 11.36 2.06
C TYR A 144 -29.68 11.46 0.59
N PHE A 145 -30.01 10.34 -0.04
CA PHE A 145 -30.48 10.39 -1.43
C PHE A 145 -31.70 9.53 -1.63
N ALA A 146 -32.60 10.01 -2.49
CA ALA A 146 -33.80 9.29 -2.87
C ALA A 146 -33.69 8.80 -4.31
N TYR A 147 -34.17 7.59 -4.58
CA TYR A 147 -34.18 6.96 -5.88
C TYR A 147 -35.57 6.41 -6.16
N GLN A 148 -36.17 6.84 -7.27
CA GLN A 148 -37.36 6.19 -7.79
C GLN A 148 -36.95 4.97 -8.62
N GLN A 149 -37.42 3.79 -8.21
CA GLN A 149 -37.11 2.53 -8.87
C GLN A 149 -37.72 2.53 -10.29
N ARG A 150 -36.84 2.47 -11.29
CA ARG A 150 -37.22 2.45 -12.72
C ARG A 150 -36.99 1.10 -13.38
N ASP A 151 -35.97 0.39 -12.91
CA ASP A 151 -35.54 -0.91 -13.43
C ASP A 151 -34.89 -1.70 -12.28
N ASP A 152 -35.27 -2.97 -12.15
CA ASP A 152 -34.76 -3.87 -11.12
C ASP A 152 -33.30 -4.27 -11.34
N SER A 153 -32.79 -4.10 -12.56
CA SER A 153 -31.40 -4.40 -12.90
C SER A 153 -30.43 -3.27 -12.52
N TRP A 154 -30.94 -2.09 -12.17
CA TRP A 154 -30.11 -0.94 -11.85
C TRP A 154 -29.58 -1.05 -10.42
N THR A 155 -28.26 -0.99 -10.25
CA THR A 155 -27.60 -1.13 -8.96
C THR A 155 -26.36 -0.26 -8.86
N LEU A 156 -26.08 0.21 -7.63
CA LEU A 156 -24.85 0.94 -7.31
C LEU A 156 -23.69 0.03 -6.91
N ALA A 157 -23.93 -1.26 -6.68
CA ALA A 157 -22.91 -2.19 -6.15
C ALA A 157 -21.59 -2.20 -6.95
N PRO A 158 -21.60 -2.20 -8.30
CA PRO A 158 -20.35 -2.16 -9.07
C PRO A 158 -19.54 -0.89 -8.83
N TYR A 159 -20.20 0.25 -8.61
CA TYR A 159 -19.55 1.55 -8.41
C TYR A 159 -19.07 1.74 -6.96
N LEU A 160 -19.80 1.20 -5.99
CA LEU A 160 -19.42 1.20 -4.57
C LEU A 160 -18.18 0.34 -4.30
N SER A 161 -17.96 -0.72 -5.08
CA SER A 161 -16.76 -1.58 -4.93
C SER A 161 -15.43 -0.82 -5.09
N LYS A 162 -15.44 0.29 -5.84
CA LYS A 162 -14.30 1.21 -6.00
C LYS A 162 -13.97 1.98 -4.72
N TYR A 163 -14.95 2.16 -3.83
CA TYR A 163 -14.85 3.00 -2.63
C TYR A 163 -15.29 2.21 -1.38
N PRO A 164 -14.43 1.32 -0.85
CA PRO A 164 -14.80 0.41 0.24
C PRO A 164 -15.15 1.12 1.56
N PHE A 165 -14.79 2.40 1.70
CA PHE A 165 -15.15 3.26 2.84
C PHE A 165 -16.57 3.83 2.74
N LEU A 166 -17.23 3.76 1.58
CA LEU A 166 -18.64 4.17 1.48
C LEU A 166 -19.54 3.08 2.06
N ARG A 167 -20.39 3.48 2.99
CA ARG A 167 -21.50 2.65 3.48
C ARG A 167 -22.80 3.24 2.99
N VAL A 168 -23.67 2.38 2.48
CA VAL A 168 -24.98 2.75 1.95
C VAL A 168 -26.01 1.87 2.62
N GLU A 169 -26.99 2.49 3.25
CA GLU A 169 -28.06 1.81 3.98
C GLU A 169 -29.41 2.29 3.48
N LEU A 170 -30.30 1.35 3.15
CA LEU A 170 -31.70 1.66 2.87
C LEU A 170 -32.33 2.16 4.17
N THR A 171 -32.65 3.44 4.21
CA THR A 171 -33.23 4.09 5.39
C THR A 171 -34.74 3.93 5.40
N ARG A 172 -35.38 4.05 4.24
CA ARG A 172 -36.82 3.91 4.10
C ARG A 172 -37.19 3.53 2.67
N ARG A 173 -38.07 2.55 2.53
CA ARG A 173 -38.79 2.27 1.29
C ARG A 173 -40.21 2.80 1.38
N ILE A 174 -40.68 3.43 0.32
CA ILE A 174 -42.02 4.01 0.22
C ILE A 174 -42.63 3.49 -1.07
N GLU A 175 -43.70 2.72 -0.93
CA GLU A 175 -44.46 2.16 -2.05
C GLU A 175 -45.78 2.90 -2.14
N THR A 176 -46.06 3.43 -3.33
CA THR A 176 -47.35 4.01 -3.70
C THR A 176 -47.98 3.16 -4.79
N ASP A 177 -49.25 3.44 -5.15
CA ASP A 177 -49.92 2.72 -6.24
C ASP A 177 -49.19 2.82 -7.59
N ASN A 178 -48.34 3.84 -7.77
CA ASN A 178 -47.68 4.13 -9.04
C ASN A 178 -46.15 3.98 -9.01
N GLU A 179 -45.53 4.04 -7.83
CA GLU A 179 -44.08 4.25 -7.70
C GLU A 179 -43.50 3.61 -6.44
N THR A 180 -42.29 3.08 -6.56
CA THR A 180 -41.45 2.67 -5.42
C THR A 180 -40.29 3.64 -5.28
N ILE A 181 -40.16 4.25 -4.10
CA ILE A 181 -39.12 5.23 -3.80
C ILE A 181 -38.32 4.76 -2.61
N ASP A 182 -37.02 4.60 -2.82
CA ASP A 182 -36.07 4.25 -1.79
C ASP A 182 -35.27 5.46 -1.36
N ILE A 183 -35.18 5.67 -0.05
CA ILE A 183 -34.36 6.69 0.59
C ILE A 183 -33.19 5.99 1.24
N PHE A 184 -31.99 6.36 0.84
CA PHE A 184 -30.74 5.82 1.34
C PHE A 184 -30.00 6.85 2.18
N THR A 185 -29.24 6.34 3.14
CA THR A 185 -28.20 7.08 3.85
C THR A 185 -26.86 6.56 3.37
N MET A 186 -25.95 7.47 3.04
CA MET A 186 -24.56 7.16 2.73
C MET A 186 -23.62 7.93 3.64
N THR A 187 -22.66 7.21 4.22
CA THR A 187 -21.65 7.73 5.13
C THR A 187 -20.27 7.22 4.73
N LYS A 188 -19.23 7.91 5.22
CA LYS A 188 -17.86 7.40 5.22
C LYS A 188 -17.63 6.61 6.50
N GLU A 189 -17.42 5.31 6.38
CA GLU A 189 -16.91 4.51 7.49
C GLU A 189 -15.38 4.58 7.49
N SER A 190 -14.81 4.86 8.66
CA SER A 190 -13.36 4.71 8.84
C SER A 190 -13.01 3.23 8.74
N LEU A 191 -12.34 2.86 7.66
CA LEU A 191 -11.70 1.55 7.53
C LEU A 191 -10.52 1.38 8.51
N GLY A 192 -10.17 2.49 9.17
CA GLY A 192 -9.13 2.61 10.18
C GLY A 192 -7.73 2.69 9.60
N LEU A 193 -6.77 2.82 10.50
CA LEU A 193 -5.36 2.97 10.20
C LEU A 193 -4.67 1.60 10.32
N TYR A 194 -3.75 1.32 9.40
CA TYR A 194 -2.91 0.14 9.41
C TYR A 194 -1.46 0.57 9.40
N ALA A 195 -0.69 0.06 10.36
CA ALA A 195 0.71 0.40 10.49
C ALA A 195 1.62 -0.77 10.12
N GLY A 196 2.79 -0.46 9.60
CA GLY A 196 3.83 -1.41 9.28
C GLY A 196 5.20 -0.88 9.64
N ILE A 197 6.03 -1.72 10.24
CA ILE A 197 7.38 -1.38 10.65
C ILE A 197 8.38 -2.28 9.93
N GLU A 198 9.36 -1.65 9.29
CA GLU A 198 10.59 -2.27 8.83
C GLU A 198 11.65 -2.17 9.93
N GLY A 199 12.06 -3.32 10.45
CA GLY A 199 13.04 -3.45 11.51
C GLY A 199 14.43 -3.81 10.99
N GLY A 200 15.36 -2.85 11.04
CA GLY A 200 16.74 -3.03 10.59
C GLY A 200 17.78 -2.68 11.65
N ALA A 201 18.99 -3.23 11.49
CA ALA A 201 20.12 -2.97 12.39
C ALA A 201 20.66 -1.52 12.28
N THR A 202 20.57 -0.91 11.10
CA THR A 202 21.10 0.43 10.81
C THR A 202 20.03 1.53 10.84
N GLY A 203 18.76 1.17 10.65
CA GLY A 203 17.63 2.08 10.64
C GLY A 203 16.31 1.32 10.64
N SER A 204 15.27 1.95 11.18
CA SER A 204 13.91 1.40 11.20
C SER A 204 12.94 2.41 10.63
N LYS A 205 11.92 1.92 9.92
CA LYS A 205 10.92 2.76 9.25
C LYS A 205 9.51 2.33 9.63
N LEU A 206 8.69 3.30 10.01
CA LEU A 206 7.27 3.13 10.28
C LEU A 206 6.47 3.78 9.13
N VAL A 207 5.47 3.06 8.64
CA VAL A 207 4.46 3.58 7.72
C VAL A 207 3.09 3.33 8.33
N ILE A 208 2.25 4.36 8.37
CA ILE A 208 0.83 4.26 8.75
C ILE A 208 0.01 4.60 7.50
N ILE A 209 -0.97 3.77 7.18
CA ILE A 209 -1.82 3.90 6.00
C ILE A 209 -3.27 4.01 6.47
N ASP A 210 -3.94 5.09 6.08
CA ASP A 210 -5.39 5.21 6.21
C ASP A 210 -6.06 4.40 5.11
N ALA A 211 -6.71 3.30 5.46
CA ALA A 211 -7.37 2.42 4.48
C ALA A 211 -8.54 3.11 3.75
N SER A 212 -9.06 4.20 4.29
CA SER A 212 -10.18 4.95 3.70
C SER A 212 -9.69 5.92 2.62
N THR A 213 -8.49 6.48 2.76
CA THR A 213 -7.98 7.53 1.86
C THR A 213 -6.70 7.15 1.12
N ASN A 214 -6.08 6.01 1.47
CA ASN A 214 -4.73 5.58 1.09
C ASN A 214 -3.62 6.58 1.45
N ARG A 215 -3.91 7.57 2.32
CA ARG A 215 -2.89 8.50 2.80
C ARG A 215 -1.86 7.76 3.64
N GLN A 216 -0.58 7.99 3.33
CA GLN A 216 0.54 7.42 4.07
C GLN A 216 1.20 8.46 4.97
N TYR A 217 1.52 8.05 6.20
CA TYR A 217 2.33 8.79 7.16
C TYR A 217 3.59 7.99 7.41
N THR A 218 4.76 8.64 7.39
CA THR A 218 6.04 7.93 7.46
C THR A 218 6.96 8.54 8.50
N SER A 219 7.58 7.70 9.31
CA SER A 219 8.63 8.09 10.27
C SER A 219 9.82 7.16 10.15
N SER A 220 11.02 7.65 10.49
CA SER A 220 12.22 6.83 10.58
C SER A 220 12.99 7.13 11.86
N THR A 221 13.66 6.12 12.40
CA THR A 221 14.49 6.21 13.61
C THR A 221 15.77 5.40 13.47
N GLN A 222 16.75 5.60 14.36
CA GLN A 222 17.97 4.79 14.37
C GLN A 222 17.62 3.31 14.60
N GLY A 223 18.45 2.42 14.05
CA GLY A 223 18.18 0.98 14.01
C GLY A 223 17.75 0.40 15.35
N THR A 224 16.58 -0.22 15.38
CA THR A 224 16.13 -1.01 16.52
C THR A 224 16.72 -2.41 16.37
N ASN A 225 17.98 -2.60 16.78
CA ASN A 225 18.61 -3.91 16.65
C ASN A 225 17.98 -4.91 17.63
N PHE A 226 16.94 -5.60 17.16
CA PHE A 226 16.11 -6.52 17.93
C PHE A 226 16.84 -7.78 18.42
N PHE A 227 18.03 -8.09 17.87
CA PHE A 227 18.81 -9.28 18.25
C PHE A 227 19.77 -9.05 19.41
N LEU A 228 20.13 -7.80 19.69
CA LEU A 228 21.11 -7.45 20.73
C LEU A 228 20.44 -6.88 21.99
N THR A 229 19.11 -6.79 22.01
CA THR A 229 18.32 -6.18 23.10
C THR A 229 17.14 -7.07 23.43
N ASP A 230 16.78 -7.15 24.71
CA ASP A 230 15.59 -7.86 25.20
C ASP A 230 14.33 -7.43 24.43
N TYR A 231 13.53 -8.40 23.96
CA TYR A 231 12.31 -8.15 23.17
C TYR A 231 11.28 -7.31 23.93
N THR A 232 11.30 -7.29 25.27
CA THR A 232 10.43 -6.44 26.10
C THR A 232 10.75 -4.95 25.92
N VAL A 233 12.03 -4.58 25.97
CA VAL A 233 12.51 -3.20 25.75
C VAL A 233 12.17 -2.74 24.34
N VAL A 234 12.28 -3.66 23.40
CA VAL A 234 11.94 -3.49 22.00
C VAL A 234 10.44 -3.21 21.81
N CYS A 235 9.56 -3.99 22.43
CA CYS A 235 8.11 -3.78 22.39
C CYS A 235 7.75 -2.40 22.95
N GLN A 236 8.37 -1.99 24.05
CA GLN A 236 8.20 -0.67 24.65
C GLN A 236 8.65 0.45 23.69
N ARG A 237 9.81 0.33 23.05
CA ARG A 237 10.31 1.32 22.08
C ARG A 237 9.37 1.47 20.89
N ILE A 238 8.86 0.35 20.35
CA ILE A 238 7.88 0.36 19.26
C ILE A 238 6.61 1.09 19.71
N ALA A 239 6.07 0.75 20.88
CA ALA A 239 4.86 1.37 21.40
C ALA A 239 5.01 2.89 21.59
N THR A 240 6.11 3.32 22.21
CA THR A 240 6.43 4.75 22.40
C THR A 240 6.55 5.47 21.05
N TRP A 241 7.30 4.90 20.11
CA TRP A 241 7.49 5.51 18.79
C TRP A 241 6.19 5.68 18.02
N ILE A 242 5.29 4.68 18.05
CA ILE A 242 3.97 4.79 17.43
C ILE A 242 3.16 5.92 18.07
N GLN A 243 3.13 6.02 19.40
CA GLN A 243 2.40 7.09 20.10
C GLN A 243 2.92 8.49 19.77
N GLU A 244 4.24 8.64 19.68
CA GLU A 244 4.87 9.91 19.28
C GLU A 244 4.45 10.31 17.86
N VAL A 245 4.48 9.37 16.91
CA VAL A 245 4.08 9.63 15.52
C VAL A 245 2.58 9.94 15.43
N PHE A 246 1.71 9.20 16.13
CA PHE A 246 0.28 9.49 16.16
C PHE A 246 0.01 10.89 16.72
N THR A 247 0.69 11.28 17.81
CA THR A 247 0.56 12.62 18.39
C THR A 247 1.03 13.70 17.43
N ALA A 248 2.19 13.50 16.79
CA ALA A 248 2.76 14.47 15.86
C ALA A 248 1.91 14.69 14.61
N GLU A 249 1.27 13.63 14.10
CA GLU A 249 0.44 13.66 12.90
C GLU A 249 -1.05 14.00 13.20
N GLY A 250 -1.41 14.20 14.47
CA GLY A 250 -2.79 14.47 14.88
C GLY A 250 -3.74 13.28 14.66
N LEU A 251 -3.21 12.06 14.74
CA LEU A 251 -3.95 10.81 14.58
C LEU A 251 -4.42 10.25 15.93
N GLU A 252 -5.58 9.61 15.92
CA GLU A 252 -6.17 8.98 17.10
C GLU A 252 -5.75 7.50 17.18
N ILE A 253 -5.06 7.09 18.25
CA ILE A 253 -4.51 5.73 18.37
C ILE A 253 -5.60 4.63 18.31
N ARG A 254 -6.83 4.94 18.75
CA ARG A 254 -7.99 4.05 18.67
C ARG A 254 -8.36 3.64 17.24
N ASP A 255 -7.92 4.41 16.25
CA ASP A 255 -8.17 4.12 14.84
C ASP A 255 -7.15 3.14 14.27
N LEU A 256 -6.05 2.84 14.97
CA LEU A 256 -5.08 1.83 14.58
C LEU A 256 -5.67 0.42 14.71
N ARG A 257 -6.09 -0.15 13.58
CA ARG A 257 -6.74 -1.45 13.51
C ARG A 257 -5.76 -2.60 13.60
N ALA A 258 -4.58 -2.48 13.00
CA ALA A 258 -3.55 -3.51 13.09
C ALA A 258 -2.15 -2.96 12.82
N LEU A 259 -1.14 -3.67 13.32
CA LEU A 259 0.27 -3.36 13.20
C LEU A 259 1.04 -4.58 12.69
N GLY A 260 1.78 -4.40 11.60
CA GLY A 260 2.75 -5.37 11.11
C GLY A 260 4.19 -4.98 11.47
N LEU A 261 5.02 -5.96 11.76
CA LEU A 261 6.45 -5.78 11.99
C LEU A 261 7.24 -6.80 11.16
N GLY A 262 8.12 -6.32 10.28
CA GLY A 262 9.06 -7.17 9.58
C GLY A 262 10.45 -7.04 10.17
N LEU A 263 11.02 -8.15 10.65
CA LEU A 263 12.35 -8.19 11.24
C LEU A 263 13.27 -9.07 10.42
N SER A 264 14.52 -8.65 10.25
CA SER A 264 15.59 -9.59 9.85
C SER A 264 15.58 -10.79 10.80
N GLY A 265 15.86 -12.00 10.34
CA GLY A 265 16.02 -13.20 11.20
C GLY A 265 14.78 -13.67 11.98
N ALA A 266 13.58 -13.13 11.70
CA ALA A 266 12.31 -13.62 12.25
C ALA A 266 11.86 -14.96 11.63
N GLU A 267 12.78 -15.93 11.56
CA GLU A 267 12.52 -17.29 11.05
C GLU A 267 12.23 -18.28 12.19
N ASP A 268 12.53 -17.90 13.44
CA ASP A 268 12.20 -18.67 14.64
C ASP A 268 10.74 -18.40 15.07
N GLU A 269 9.87 -19.35 14.77
CA GLU A 269 8.44 -19.28 15.10
C GLU A 269 8.17 -19.18 16.61
N GLU A 270 9.00 -19.80 17.46
CA GLU A 270 8.82 -19.75 18.90
C GLU A 270 9.17 -18.36 19.45
N PHE A 271 10.29 -17.80 19.01
CA PHE A 271 10.68 -16.45 19.35
C PHE A 271 9.63 -15.43 18.87
N ASN A 272 9.19 -15.56 17.61
CA ASN A 272 8.18 -14.68 17.03
C ASN A 272 6.87 -14.72 17.82
N ARG A 273 6.42 -15.90 18.25
CA ARG A 273 5.22 -16.07 19.07
C ARG A 273 5.36 -15.36 20.42
N LYS A 274 6.47 -15.58 21.13
CA LYS A 274 6.76 -14.93 22.42
C LYS A 274 6.78 -13.41 22.29
N PHE A 275 7.40 -12.90 21.23
CA PHE A 275 7.43 -11.46 20.94
C PHE A 275 6.02 -10.91 20.75
N VAL A 276 5.21 -11.55 19.91
CA VAL A 276 3.84 -11.12 19.62
C VAL A 276 2.97 -11.15 20.89
N GLU A 277 3.07 -12.21 21.69
CA GLU A 277 2.36 -12.33 22.96
C GLU A 277 2.74 -11.22 23.95
N GLU A 278 4.04 -10.93 24.08
CA GLU A 278 4.54 -9.88 24.97
C GLU A 278 4.05 -8.49 24.55
N PHE A 279 4.08 -8.19 23.24
CA PHE A 279 3.53 -6.93 22.73
C PHE A 279 2.04 -6.81 23.02
N ARG A 280 1.25 -7.85 22.70
CA ARG A 280 -0.20 -7.86 22.93
C ARG A 280 -0.55 -7.71 24.40
N ARG A 281 0.18 -8.39 25.29
CA ARG A 281 -0.04 -8.38 26.74
C ARG A 281 0.17 -6.99 27.35
N ASN A 282 1.24 -6.29 26.99
CA ASN A 282 1.61 -5.01 27.62
C ASN A 282 1.14 -3.78 26.84
N HIS A 283 1.02 -3.88 25.51
CA HIS A 283 0.74 -2.73 24.63
C HIS A 283 -0.49 -2.90 23.75
N GLY A 284 -1.17 -4.06 23.82
CA GLY A 284 -2.37 -4.33 23.01
C GLY A 284 -3.51 -3.34 23.25
N LYS A 285 -3.67 -2.86 24.49
CA LYS A 285 -4.71 -1.87 24.85
C LYS A 285 -4.32 -0.43 24.51
N SER A 286 -3.03 -0.11 24.56
CA SER A 286 -2.53 1.25 24.35
C SER A 286 -2.16 1.54 22.90
N ILE A 287 -1.94 0.50 22.08
CA ILE A 287 -1.56 0.59 20.66
C ILE A 287 -2.57 -0.19 19.80
N THR A 288 -2.45 -1.52 19.76
CA THR A 288 -3.41 -2.41 19.08
C THR A 288 -3.17 -3.86 19.49
N ALA A 289 -4.25 -4.63 19.67
CA ALA A 289 -4.16 -6.07 19.94
C ALA A 289 -3.81 -6.89 18.69
N ASN A 290 -4.01 -6.31 17.50
CA ASN A 290 -3.84 -6.98 16.21
C ASN A 290 -2.42 -6.74 15.69
N PHE A 291 -1.48 -7.44 16.31
CA PHE A 291 -0.05 -7.34 16.02
C PHE A 291 0.46 -8.59 15.29
N TYR A 292 1.16 -8.39 14.18
CA TYR A 292 1.66 -9.45 13.30
C TYR A 292 3.15 -9.27 13.03
N LEU A 293 3.92 -10.36 13.15
CA LEU A 293 5.36 -10.35 12.97
C LEU A 293 5.74 -11.27 11.81
N THR A 294 6.60 -10.79 10.92
CA THR A 294 7.13 -11.55 9.78
C THR A 294 8.60 -11.24 9.53
N SER A 295 9.21 -11.89 8.54
CA SER A 295 10.58 -11.61 8.13
C SER A 295 10.68 -10.41 7.17
N ASP A 296 11.84 -9.79 7.16
CA ASP A 296 12.20 -8.69 6.25
C ASP A 296 11.98 -9.03 4.76
N SER A 297 12.36 -10.23 4.36
CA SER A 297 12.21 -10.72 3.00
C SER A 297 10.74 -10.92 2.60
N VAL A 298 9.87 -11.32 3.54
CA VAL A 298 8.42 -11.47 3.30
C VAL A 298 7.73 -10.11 3.22
N MET A 299 8.05 -9.16 4.10
CA MET A 299 7.47 -7.82 3.99
C MET A 299 7.90 -7.11 2.70
N THR A 300 9.16 -7.29 2.27
CA THR A 300 9.65 -6.77 0.99
C THR A 300 8.85 -7.36 -0.17
N LEU A 301 8.61 -8.67 -0.14
CA LEU A 301 7.85 -9.38 -1.15
C LEU A 301 6.41 -8.85 -1.22
N LEU A 302 5.76 -8.67 -0.07
CA LEU A 302 4.42 -8.10 0.01
C LEU A 302 4.39 -6.65 -0.47
N ALA A 303 5.39 -5.83 -0.13
CA ALA A 303 5.48 -4.42 -0.54
C ALA A 303 5.54 -4.25 -2.06
N ASN A 304 6.17 -5.20 -2.76
CA ASN A 304 6.44 -5.10 -4.19
C ASN A 304 5.51 -5.93 -5.08
N PHE A 305 4.87 -6.96 -4.54
CA PHE A 305 3.98 -7.85 -5.29
C PHE A 305 2.60 -7.91 -4.62
N PRO A 306 1.68 -7.00 -5.00
CA PRO A 306 0.31 -6.95 -4.47
C PRO A 306 -0.44 -8.28 -4.59
N ALA A 307 -1.54 -8.43 -3.86
CA ALA A 307 -2.20 -9.71 -3.58
C ALA A 307 -2.26 -10.69 -4.77
N GLU A 308 -2.66 -10.23 -5.97
CA GLU A 308 -2.87 -11.07 -7.15
C GLU A 308 -1.60 -11.37 -7.98
N GLU A 309 -0.43 -10.89 -7.56
CA GLU A 309 0.82 -11.10 -8.28
C GLU A 309 1.66 -12.23 -7.69
N ASN A 310 2.23 -13.04 -8.60
CA ASN A 310 3.39 -13.86 -8.28
C ASN A 310 4.63 -12.96 -8.25
N GLY A 311 5.56 -13.26 -7.34
CA GLY A 311 6.78 -12.47 -7.25
C GLY A 311 7.88 -13.19 -6.53
N ILE A 312 9.11 -12.78 -6.81
CA ILE A 312 10.32 -13.27 -6.16
C ILE A 312 11.09 -12.07 -5.63
N VAL A 313 11.57 -12.16 -4.40
CA VAL A 313 12.59 -11.25 -3.86
C VAL A 313 13.88 -12.04 -3.75
N LEU A 314 14.95 -11.52 -4.36
CA LEU A 314 16.28 -12.09 -4.30
C LEU A 314 17.23 -11.06 -3.67
N ILE A 315 17.77 -11.41 -2.50
CA ILE A 315 18.69 -10.58 -1.74
C ILE A 315 20.11 -11.13 -1.90
N ALA A 316 21.05 -10.27 -2.27
CA ALA A 316 22.49 -10.51 -2.31
C ALA A 316 23.25 -9.26 -1.82
N GLY A 317 23.39 -9.15 -0.50
CA GLY A 317 24.19 -8.14 0.18
C GLY A 317 25.27 -8.80 1.03
N THR A 318 25.45 -8.39 2.28
CA THR A 318 26.33 -9.08 3.25
C THR A 318 25.96 -10.55 3.43
N GLY A 319 24.67 -10.88 3.35
CA GLY A 319 24.15 -12.25 3.24
C GLY A 319 23.30 -12.42 1.98
N SER A 320 22.72 -13.61 1.78
CA SER A 320 21.82 -13.85 0.65
C SER A 320 20.60 -14.69 1.03
N SER A 321 19.47 -14.37 0.41
CA SER A 321 18.22 -15.11 0.59
C SER A 321 17.31 -14.93 -0.62
N CYS A 322 16.41 -15.90 -0.82
CA CYS A 322 15.40 -15.82 -1.86
C CYS A 322 14.05 -16.22 -1.27
N ARG A 323 13.02 -15.42 -1.54
CA ARG A 323 11.62 -15.72 -1.18
C ARG A 323 10.73 -15.52 -2.39
N MET A 324 9.70 -16.33 -2.51
CA MET A 324 8.72 -16.27 -3.59
C MET A 324 7.33 -16.31 -2.99
N LYS A 325 6.43 -15.49 -3.55
CA LYS A 325 5.01 -15.43 -3.21
C LYS A 325 4.22 -15.88 -4.43
N ARG A 326 3.24 -16.75 -4.20
CA ARG A 326 2.21 -17.11 -5.17
C ARG A 326 1.01 -16.16 -5.08
N ARG A 327 0.18 -16.12 -6.13
CA ARG A 327 -1.08 -15.34 -6.15
C ARG A 327 -2.04 -15.71 -5.02
N ASP A 328 -1.99 -16.95 -4.54
CA ASP A 328 -2.79 -17.41 -3.38
C ASP A 328 -2.21 -16.97 -2.02
N GLY A 329 -1.08 -16.27 -2.02
CA GLY A 329 -0.40 -15.77 -0.83
C GLY A 329 0.58 -16.76 -0.21
N VAL A 330 0.73 -17.99 -0.74
CA VAL A 330 1.72 -18.95 -0.21
C VAL A 330 3.13 -18.44 -0.47
N VAL A 331 3.94 -18.42 0.58
CA VAL A 331 5.36 -18.04 0.51
C VAL A 331 6.25 -19.28 0.60
N LYS A 332 7.29 -19.33 -0.23
CA LYS A 332 8.37 -20.33 -0.15
C LYS A 332 9.73 -19.65 -0.21
N GLY A 333 10.74 -20.26 0.39
CA GLY A 333 12.08 -19.71 0.48
C GLY A 333 13.18 -20.69 0.09
N ALA A 334 14.31 -20.11 -0.31
CA ALA A 334 15.59 -20.81 -0.44
C ALA A 334 16.69 -19.90 0.13
N GLY A 335 17.66 -20.48 0.83
CA GLY A 335 18.73 -19.72 1.49
C GLY A 335 18.23 -18.83 2.64
N GLY A 336 19.14 -17.99 3.17
CA GLY A 336 18.90 -17.16 4.36
C GLY A 336 19.43 -17.75 5.68
N TRP A 337 20.10 -18.90 5.65
CA TRP A 337 20.57 -19.62 6.85
C TRP A 337 21.82 -19.02 7.53
N GLY A 338 22.21 -17.81 7.14
CA GLY A 338 23.41 -17.15 7.64
C GLY A 338 24.72 -17.77 7.14
N HIS A 339 25.84 -17.16 7.55
CA HIS A 339 27.15 -17.38 6.95
C HIS A 339 27.81 -18.73 7.25
N GLN A 340 27.39 -19.41 8.32
CA GLN A 340 27.96 -20.71 8.73
C GLN A 340 27.38 -21.87 7.92
N VAL A 341 26.11 -21.76 7.52
CA VAL A 341 25.35 -22.84 6.86
C VAL A 341 25.01 -22.49 5.42
N GLY A 342 24.88 -21.21 5.09
CA GLY A 342 24.36 -20.71 3.82
C GLY A 342 25.03 -19.42 3.35
N ASP A 343 24.22 -18.41 2.99
CA ASP A 343 24.64 -17.15 2.37
C ASP A 343 25.38 -17.29 1.03
N GLY A 344 25.20 -18.41 0.33
CA GLY A 344 25.81 -18.63 -0.98
C GLY A 344 25.45 -17.54 -1.99
N GLY A 345 26.46 -17.00 -2.67
CA GLY A 345 26.30 -15.88 -3.62
C GLY A 345 26.18 -14.49 -2.98
N SER A 346 26.29 -14.37 -1.65
CA SER A 346 26.42 -13.08 -0.96
C SER A 346 27.82 -12.48 -1.09
N ALA A 347 27.98 -11.21 -0.66
CA ALA A 347 29.29 -10.57 -0.54
C ALA A 347 30.19 -11.25 0.49
N PHE A 348 29.64 -11.80 1.58
CA PHE A 348 30.46 -12.60 2.50
C PHE A 348 30.99 -13.86 1.80
N TRP A 349 30.13 -14.56 1.06
CA TRP A 349 30.50 -15.78 0.35
C TRP A 349 31.54 -15.50 -0.73
N ILE A 350 31.37 -14.47 -1.56
CA ILE A 350 32.32 -14.08 -2.60
C ILE A 350 33.71 -13.79 -2.00
N ALA A 351 33.77 -12.97 -0.94
CA ALA A 351 35.03 -12.66 -0.27
C ALA A 351 35.72 -13.91 0.28
N ARG A 352 34.97 -14.77 0.98
CA ARG A 352 35.48 -16.02 1.55
C ARG A 352 36.00 -16.97 0.48
N GLU A 353 35.30 -17.11 -0.64
CA GLU A 353 35.71 -17.99 -1.75
C GLU A 353 36.96 -17.48 -2.45
N ALA A 354 37.11 -16.16 -2.62
CA ALA A 354 38.35 -15.60 -3.17
C ALA A 354 39.54 -15.83 -2.22
N ILE A 355 39.34 -15.67 -0.91
CA ILE A 355 40.36 -15.98 0.10
C ILE A 355 40.71 -17.47 0.06
N GLN A 356 39.71 -18.36 0.01
CA GLN A 356 39.93 -19.81 -0.07
C GLN A 356 40.72 -20.18 -1.34
N MET A 357 40.33 -19.62 -2.49
CA MET A 357 41.01 -19.85 -3.77
C MET A 357 42.50 -19.45 -3.72
N LEU A 358 42.82 -18.32 -3.06
CA LEU A 358 44.21 -17.91 -2.83
C LEU A 358 44.99 -18.93 -1.98
N PHE A 359 44.39 -19.44 -0.90
CA PHE A 359 45.04 -20.45 -0.07
C PHE A 359 45.23 -21.77 -0.83
N ASP A 360 44.20 -22.23 -1.53
CA ASP A 360 44.24 -23.47 -2.30
C ASP A 360 45.29 -23.42 -3.43
N ALA A 361 45.45 -22.27 -4.09
CA ALA A 361 46.45 -22.09 -5.15
C ALA A 361 47.88 -22.14 -4.61
N GLU A 362 48.15 -21.46 -3.49
CA GLU A 362 49.48 -21.45 -2.87
C GLU A 362 49.84 -22.78 -2.20
N ASP A 363 48.85 -23.52 -1.68
CA ASP A 363 49.05 -24.87 -1.12
C ASP A 363 49.15 -25.94 -2.23
N GLY A 364 48.86 -25.57 -3.49
CA GLY A 364 48.95 -26.44 -4.66
C GLY A 364 47.73 -27.37 -4.88
N PHE A 365 46.60 -27.12 -4.20
CA PHE A 365 45.36 -27.87 -4.40
C PHE A 365 44.67 -27.52 -5.72
N ILE A 366 44.88 -26.31 -6.23
CA ILE A 366 44.42 -25.88 -7.56
C ILE A 366 45.59 -25.26 -8.34
N THR A 367 45.61 -25.47 -9.66
CA THR A 367 46.67 -24.93 -10.54
C THR A 367 46.13 -24.19 -11.76
N ASP A 368 44.80 -24.23 -11.99
CA ASP A 368 44.15 -23.65 -13.16
C ASP A 368 43.91 -22.13 -13.04
N PHE A 369 44.18 -21.53 -11.88
CA PHE A 369 43.88 -20.13 -11.55
C PHE A 369 45.10 -19.39 -11.01
N ASN A 370 45.38 -18.19 -11.53
CA ASN A 370 46.36 -17.27 -10.95
C ASN A 370 45.66 -16.36 -9.93
N THR A 371 46.13 -16.36 -8.69
CA THR A 371 45.52 -15.61 -7.57
C THR A 371 46.32 -14.38 -7.13
N ASP A 372 47.29 -13.92 -7.94
CA ASP A 372 48.16 -12.78 -7.61
C ASP A 372 47.36 -11.50 -7.39
N VAL A 373 46.37 -11.24 -8.26
CA VAL A 373 45.49 -10.07 -8.14
C VAL A 373 44.64 -10.14 -6.87
N ILE A 374 44.12 -11.33 -6.52
CA ILE A 374 43.37 -11.54 -5.27
C ILE A 374 44.27 -11.26 -4.07
N LYS A 375 45.52 -11.73 -4.08
CA LYS A 375 46.51 -11.50 -3.02
C LYS A 375 46.84 -10.00 -2.85
N GLU A 376 47.10 -9.29 -3.94
CA GLU A 376 47.36 -7.85 -3.92
C GLU A 376 46.18 -7.08 -3.33
N LEU A 377 44.96 -7.37 -3.78
CA LEU A 377 43.75 -6.74 -3.27
C LEU A 377 43.52 -7.07 -1.79
N LEU A 378 43.76 -8.32 -1.37
CA LEU A 378 43.62 -8.75 0.02
C LEU A 378 44.57 -7.97 0.93
N PHE A 379 45.83 -7.87 0.53
CA PHE A 379 46.87 -7.18 1.30
C PHE A 379 46.56 -5.71 1.44
N LYS A 380 46.13 -5.07 0.35
CA LYS A 380 45.70 -3.67 0.34
C LYS A 380 44.45 -3.44 1.21
N HIS A 381 43.42 -4.27 1.07
CA HIS A 381 42.14 -4.10 1.74
C HIS A 381 42.27 -4.23 3.26
N TYR A 382 42.93 -5.28 3.74
CA TYR A 382 43.10 -5.54 5.16
C TYR A 382 44.36 -4.89 5.75
N SER A 383 45.15 -4.19 4.93
CA SER A 383 46.45 -3.62 5.32
C SER A 383 47.40 -4.65 5.94
N ILE A 384 47.47 -5.83 5.32
CA ILE A 384 48.32 -6.95 5.73
C ILE A 384 49.43 -7.20 4.71
N THR A 385 50.54 -7.80 5.16
CA THR A 385 51.70 -8.13 4.31
C THR A 385 51.92 -9.64 4.15
N ASP A 386 51.11 -10.44 4.84
CA ASP A 386 51.15 -11.90 4.82
C ASP A 386 49.70 -12.41 4.84
N LYS A 387 49.37 -13.35 3.94
CA LYS A 387 48.02 -13.93 3.83
C LYS A 387 47.57 -14.55 5.15
N THR A 388 48.47 -15.09 5.97
CA THR A 388 48.12 -15.74 7.25
C THR A 388 47.49 -14.77 8.24
N ARG A 389 47.71 -13.45 8.09
CA ARG A 389 47.10 -12.42 8.94
C ARG A 389 45.60 -12.30 8.74
N ILE A 390 45.04 -12.78 7.63
CA ILE A 390 43.59 -12.83 7.43
C ILE A 390 42.89 -13.71 8.47
N LEU A 391 43.60 -14.70 9.06
CA LEU A 391 43.06 -15.58 10.08
C LEU A 391 42.62 -14.81 11.33
N ASP A 392 43.26 -13.68 11.65
CA ASP A 392 42.83 -12.85 12.78
C ASP A 392 41.42 -12.27 12.55
N PHE A 393 41.13 -11.82 11.33
CA PHE A 393 39.80 -11.32 10.94
C PHE A 393 38.76 -12.43 10.79
N LEU A 394 39.18 -13.66 10.52
CA LEU A 394 38.27 -14.81 10.36
C LEU A 394 37.93 -15.50 11.67
N TYR A 395 38.84 -15.46 12.67
CA TYR A 395 38.68 -16.20 13.92
C TYR A 395 38.64 -15.29 15.15
N SER A 396 39.69 -14.50 15.41
CA SER A 396 39.83 -13.75 16.67
C SER A 396 38.93 -12.51 16.72
N ASN A 397 38.86 -11.77 15.62
CA ASN A 397 38.20 -10.47 15.50
C ASN A 397 37.12 -10.52 14.41
N PHE A 398 36.33 -11.60 14.41
CA PHE A 398 35.35 -11.86 13.36
C PHE A 398 34.20 -10.86 13.36
N GLU A 399 34.09 -10.13 12.25
CA GLU A 399 32.94 -9.27 11.94
C GLU A 399 32.49 -9.54 10.51
N LYS A 400 31.31 -10.17 10.34
CA LYS A 400 30.78 -10.61 9.04
C LYS A 400 30.83 -9.51 7.97
N HIS A 401 30.44 -8.30 8.33
CA HIS A 401 30.38 -7.17 7.39
C HIS A 401 31.77 -6.72 6.92
N LYS A 402 32.81 -6.80 7.77
CA LYS A 402 34.20 -6.49 7.38
C LYS A 402 34.73 -7.50 6.38
N ILE A 403 34.42 -8.78 6.57
CA ILE A 403 34.80 -9.82 5.60
C ILE A 403 34.07 -9.62 4.26
N ALA A 404 32.76 -9.34 4.31
CA ALA A 404 31.96 -9.11 3.13
C ALA A 404 32.40 -7.87 2.33
N ASP A 405 32.92 -6.83 2.99
CA ASP A 405 33.40 -5.59 2.36
C ASP A 405 34.55 -5.84 1.37
N PHE A 406 35.33 -6.90 1.55
CA PHE A 406 36.38 -7.28 0.59
C PHE A 406 35.83 -7.56 -0.82
N THR A 407 34.55 -7.95 -0.93
CA THR A 407 33.88 -8.09 -2.23
C THR A 407 33.86 -6.79 -3.03
N VAL A 408 33.81 -5.63 -2.37
CA VAL A 408 33.90 -4.32 -3.04
C VAL A 408 35.26 -4.16 -3.73
N SER A 409 36.33 -4.62 -3.09
CA SER A 409 37.68 -4.59 -3.69
C SER A 409 37.80 -5.56 -4.86
N LEU A 410 37.27 -6.79 -4.71
CA LEU A 410 37.23 -7.79 -5.79
C LEU A 410 36.42 -7.29 -6.99
N ALA A 411 35.29 -6.61 -6.76
CA ALA A 411 34.43 -6.08 -7.81
C ALA A 411 35.13 -5.06 -8.73
N THR A 412 36.22 -4.42 -8.27
CA THR A 412 37.02 -3.51 -9.11
C THR A 412 37.84 -4.21 -10.18
N ARG A 413 38.04 -5.53 -10.06
CA ARG A 413 38.90 -6.34 -10.93
C ARG A 413 38.19 -7.59 -11.49
N VAL A 414 36.91 -7.46 -11.82
CA VAL A 414 36.15 -8.56 -12.46
C VAL A 414 36.64 -8.92 -13.88
N ASP A 415 37.59 -8.15 -14.42
CA ASP A 415 38.37 -8.49 -15.62
C ASP A 415 39.35 -9.65 -15.39
N ASP A 416 39.78 -9.88 -14.14
CA ASP A 416 40.66 -10.98 -13.77
C ASP A 416 39.90 -12.32 -13.84
N VAL A 417 40.54 -13.35 -14.39
CA VAL A 417 39.92 -14.66 -14.64
C VAL A 417 39.48 -15.35 -13.34
N SER A 418 40.32 -15.30 -12.31
CA SER A 418 40.06 -15.95 -11.02
C SER A 418 38.93 -15.25 -10.27
N ILE A 419 38.96 -13.91 -10.26
CA ILE A 419 37.89 -13.10 -9.67
C ILE A 419 36.58 -13.30 -10.44
N SER A 420 36.60 -13.21 -11.77
CA SER A 420 35.43 -13.44 -12.61
C SER A 420 34.81 -14.83 -12.37
N GLU A 421 35.63 -15.86 -12.15
CA GLU A 421 35.12 -17.20 -11.84
C GLU A 421 34.40 -17.24 -10.49
N VAL A 422 34.91 -16.57 -9.45
CA VAL A 422 34.23 -16.47 -8.14
C VAL A 422 32.86 -15.80 -8.29
N PHE A 423 32.79 -14.68 -9.03
CA PHE A 423 31.51 -14.01 -9.30
C PHE A 423 30.59 -14.87 -10.17
N ARG A 424 31.10 -15.59 -11.17
CA ARG A 424 30.30 -16.53 -11.97
C ARG A 424 29.69 -17.62 -11.09
N ARG A 425 30.44 -18.20 -10.15
CA ARG A 425 29.92 -19.19 -9.18
C ARG A 425 28.87 -18.58 -8.25
N ALA A 426 29.07 -17.33 -7.80
CA ALA A 426 28.06 -16.61 -7.03
C ALA A 426 26.75 -16.45 -7.82
N GLY A 427 26.85 -16.07 -9.09
CA GLY A 427 25.73 -16.01 -10.02
C GLY A 427 24.98 -17.34 -10.13
N ASP A 428 25.71 -18.46 -10.31
CA ASP A 428 25.12 -19.81 -10.34
C ASP A 428 24.33 -20.13 -9.07
N ILE A 429 24.89 -19.83 -7.91
CA ILE A 429 24.20 -20.07 -6.63
C ILE A 429 22.92 -19.23 -6.53
N LEU A 430 22.98 -17.95 -6.89
CA LEU A 430 21.80 -17.07 -6.89
C LEU A 430 20.73 -17.56 -7.88
N GLY A 431 21.13 -18.03 -9.06
CA GLY A 431 20.19 -18.62 -10.03
C GLY A 431 19.56 -19.92 -9.51
N ARG A 432 20.32 -20.75 -8.78
CA ARG A 432 19.78 -21.95 -8.11
C ARG A 432 18.77 -21.63 -7.02
N HIS A 433 18.94 -20.53 -6.28
CA HIS A 433 17.93 -20.05 -5.34
C HIS A 433 16.60 -19.78 -6.04
N VAL A 434 16.64 -18.99 -7.12
CA VAL A 434 15.47 -18.65 -7.93
C VAL A 434 14.85 -19.91 -8.53
N ARG A 435 15.64 -20.79 -9.13
CA ARG A 435 15.18 -22.07 -9.67
C ARG A 435 14.44 -22.89 -8.64
N THR A 436 14.93 -22.91 -7.40
CA THR A 436 14.36 -23.71 -6.32
C THR A 436 12.99 -23.20 -5.93
N VAL A 437 12.83 -21.90 -5.73
CA VAL A 437 11.53 -21.33 -5.34
C VAL A 437 10.53 -21.31 -6.50
N ALA A 438 11.00 -21.13 -7.75
CA ALA A 438 10.17 -21.09 -8.95
C ALA A 438 9.47 -22.43 -9.26
N LYS A 439 9.97 -23.57 -8.74
CA LYS A 439 9.30 -24.88 -8.85
C LYS A 439 7.92 -24.93 -8.20
N HIS A 440 7.63 -24.00 -7.30
CA HIS A 440 6.33 -23.90 -6.65
C HIS A 440 5.31 -23.07 -7.45
N LEU A 441 5.71 -22.47 -8.57
CA LEU A 441 4.82 -21.79 -9.51
C LEU A 441 4.21 -22.80 -10.50
N SER A 442 3.08 -22.42 -11.11
CA SER A 442 2.52 -23.18 -12.23
C SER A 442 3.49 -23.19 -13.42
N GLU A 443 3.34 -24.12 -14.36
CA GLU A 443 4.20 -24.13 -15.55
C GLU A 443 4.10 -22.84 -16.35
N GLU A 444 2.90 -22.26 -16.43
CA GLU A 444 2.65 -21.00 -17.13
C GLU A 444 3.31 -19.83 -16.41
N ASP A 445 3.11 -19.69 -15.11
CA ASP A 445 3.70 -18.61 -14.30
C ASP A 445 5.24 -18.69 -14.23
N ARG A 446 5.81 -19.89 -14.42
CA ARG A 446 7.26 -20.10 -14.39
C ARG A 446 7.96 -19.66 -15.68
N LYS A 447 7.22 -19.51 -16.80
CA LYS A 447 7.79 -19.06 -18.08
C LYS A 447 8.39 -17.66 -17.98
N VAL A 448 7.75 -16.78 -17.21
CA VAL A 448 8.20 -15.40 -17.00
C VAL A 448 8.31 -15.13 -15.51
N LEU A 449 9.54 -14.96 -15.01
CA LEU A 449 9.79 -14.69 -13.61
C LEU A 449 9.97 -13.20 -13.35
N HIS A 450 9.23 -12.69 -12.36
CA HIS A 450 9.32 -11.32 -11.88
C HIS A 450 10.11 -11.28 -10.57
N ILE A 451 11.27 -10.61 -10.57
CA ILE A 451 12.23 -10.65 -9.46
C ILE A 451 12.57 -9.24 -8.99
N VAL A 452 12.29 -8.91 -7.74
CA VAL A 452 12.88 -7.73 -7.09
C VAL A 452 14.25 -8.13 -6.57
N GLN A 453 15.29 -7.43 -7.02
CA GLN A 453 16.65 -7.63 -6.55
C GLN A 453 17.05 -6.61 -5.50
N ILE A 454 17.75 -7.05 -4.46
CA ILE A 454 18.23 -6.20 -3.36
C ILE A 454 19.67 -6.55 -3.02
N GLY A 455 20.49 -5.53 -2.81
CA GLY A 455 21.86 -5.66 -2.30
C GLY A 455 22.94 -5.34 -3.34
N GLY A 456 24.08 -4.88 -2.83
CA GLY A 456 25.16 -4.32 -3.64
C GLY A 456 25.86 -5.32 -4.57
N VAL A 457 25.73 -6.63 -4.34
CA VAL A 457 26.35 -7.65 -5.20
C VAL A 457 25.84 -7.55 -6.65
N PHE A 458 24.57 -7.14 -6.84
CA PHE A 458 23.97 -6.98 -8.17
C PHE A 458 24.54 -5.80 -8.99
N LEU A 459 25.36 -4.93 -8.39
CA LEU A 459 26.13 -3.92 -9.13
C LEU A 459 27.17 -4.58 -10.05
N SER A 460 27.67 -5.76 -9.69
CA SER A 460 28.58 -6.57 -10.50
C SER A 460 27.85 -7.55 -11.43
N TRP A 461 26.63 -7.21 -11.86
CA TRP A 461 25.78 -8.10 -12.68
C TRP A 461 26.47 -8.72 -13.90
N PRO A 462 27.26 -7.99 -14.72
CA PRO A 462 27.93 -8.59 -15.88
C PRO A 462 28.76 -9.84 -15.52
N ALA A 463 29.40 -9.86 -14.34
CA ALA A 463 30.19 -10.99 -13.87
C ALA A 463 29.33 -12.13 -13.29
N LEU A 464 28.12 -11.83 -12.81
CA LEU A 464 27.18 -12.82 -12.26
C LEU A 464 26.33 -13.49 -13.35
N GLN A 465 26.02 -12.75 -14.42
CA GLN A 465 24.94 -13.07 -15.36
C GLN A 465 25.08 -14.47 -15.97
N ASN A 466 26.28 -14.84 -16.44
CA ASN A 466 26.51 -16.13 -17.07
C ASN A 466 26.20 -17.29 -16.10
N GLY A 467 26.71 -17.22 -14.87
CA GLY A 467 26.38 -18.23 -13.84
C GLY A 467 24.89 -18.28 -13.53
N PHE A 468 24.27 -17.12 -13.36
CA PHE A 468 22.85 -17.01 -13.01
C PHE A 468 21.93 -17.61 -14.08
N VAL A 469 22.19 -17.30 -15.35
CA VAL A 469 21.45 -17.82 -16.51
C VAL A 469 21.63 -19.34 -16.63
N ASN A 470 22.87 -19.84 -16.55
CA ASN A 470 23.16 -21.27 -16.64
C ASN A 470 22.45 -22.09 -15.55
N ALA A 471 22.36 -21.54 -14.33
CA ALA A 471 21.66 -22.20 -13.24
C ALA A 471 20.15 -22.36 -13.50
N LEU A 472 19.56 -21.50 -14.35
CA LEU A 472 18.15 -21.52 -14.71
C LEU A 472 17.87 -22.29 -16.02
N SER A 473 18.89 -22.67 -16.79
CA SER A 473 18.71 -23.49 -17.99
C SER A 473 17.96 -24.80 -17.68
N GLY A 474 17.02 -25.16 -18.54
CA GLY A 474 16.18 -26.35 -18.36
C GLY A 474 15.14 -26.25 -17.23
N SER A 475 14.96 -25.09 -16.61
CA SER A 475 13.96 -24.90 -15.55
C SER A 475 12.53 -24.65 -16.07
N GLY A 476 12.34 -24.47 -17.37
CA GLY A 476 11.07 -24.05 -17.97
C GLY A 476 10.82 -22.53 -17.94
N THR A 477 11.74 -21.76 -17.35
CA THR A 477 11.76 -20.30 -17.46
C THR A 477 12.34 -19.88 -18.80
N HIS A 478 11.66 -18.95 -19.46
CA HIS A 478 12.05 -18.39 -20.77
C HIS A 478 12.50 -16.94 -20.65
N LYS A 479 11.94 -16.21 -19.69
CA LYS A 479 12.24 -14.80 -19.48
C LYS A 479 12.31 -14.45 -18.00
N ILE A 480 13.22 -13.55 -17.67
CA ILE A 480 13.36 -12.96 -16.34
C ILE A 480 13.27 -11.45 -16.47
N ILE A 481 12.46 -10.83 -15.62
CA ILE A 481 12.38 -9.39 -15.48
C ILE A 481 12.77 -9.03 -14.06
N MET A 482 13.85 -8.27 -13.90
CA MET A 482 14.35 -7.86 -12.60
C MET A 482 14.08 -6.39 -12.33
N TYR A 483 13.69 -6.07 -11.10
CA TYR A 483 13.21 -4.77 -10.67
C TYR A 483 14.01 -4.21 -9.49
N GLU A 484 14.03 -2.88 -9.37
CA GLU A 484 14.27 -2.23 -8.07
C GLU A 484 13.03 -2.35 -7.17
N PRO A 485 13.21 -2.31 -5.85
CA PRO A 485 12.10 -2.14 -4.92
C PRO A 485 11.30 -0.86 -5.24
N CYS A 486 9.99 -0.99 -5.46
CA CYS A 486 9.09 0.14 -5.73
C CYS A 486 8.47 0.76 -4.48
N ASP A 487 8.46 0.01 -3.36
CA ASP A 487 7.92 0.46 -2.09
C ASP A 487 8.76 0.02 -0.88
N SER A 488 8.54 0.68 0.26
CA SER A 488 9.21 0.35 1.50
C SER A 488 8.70 -0.98 2.06
N PRO A 489 9.59 -1.85 2.58
CA PRO A 489 9.18 -3.06 3.29
C PRO A 489 8.16 -2.80 4.43
N ALA A 490 8.22 -1.63 5.07
CA ALA A 490 7.21 -1.19 6.05
C ALA A 490 5.78 -1.14 5.47
N VAL A 491 5.60 -0.78 4.19
CA VAL A 491 4.28 -0.86 3.52
C VAL A 491 3.81 -2.31 3.43
N GLY A 492 4.70 -3.23 3.07
CA GLY A 492 4.39 -4.66 3.03
C GLY A 492 3.99 -5.22 4.40
N ALA A 493 4.56 -4.71 5.49
CA ALA A 493 4.15 -5.05 6.84
C ALA A 493 2.74 -4.53 7.16
N ALA A 494 2.39 -3.30 6.75
CA ALA A 494 1.03 -2.76 6.90
C ALA A 494 0.00 -3.56 6.08
N VAL A 495 0.36 -3.96 4.86
CA VAL A 495 -0.46 -4.82 3.98
C VAL A 495 -0.72 -6.18 4.61
N LEU A 496 0.31 -6.80 5.22
CA LEU A 496 0.13 -8.04 5.97
C LEU A 496 -0.90 -7.85 7.09
N ALA A 497 -0.75 -6.80 7.90
CA ALA A 497 -1.63 -6.53 9.02
C ALA A 497 -3.09 -6.28 8.58
N ALA A 498 -3.29 -5.54 7.48
CA ALA A 498 -4.61 -5.29 6.91
C ALA A 498 -5.28 -6.56 6.37
N LYS A 499 -4.50 -7.41 5.70
CA LYS A 499 -4.97 -8.70 5.19
C LYS A 499 -5.39 -9.64 6.32
N GLU A 500 -4.55 -9.81 7.34
CA GLU A 500 -4.80 -10.74 8.44
C GLU A 500 -5.96 -10.29 9.35
N GLN A 501 -6.16 -8.99 9.50
CA GLN A 501 -7.21 -8.49 10.40
C GLN A 501 -8.61 -8.58 9.78
N ASN A 502 -8.79 -8.02 8.57
CA ASN A 502 -10.11 -7.82 7.98
C ASN A 502 -10.14 -8.09 6.47
N GLY A 503 -9.07 -8.65 5.89
CA GLY A 503 -8.96 -8.81 4.44
C GLY A 503 -8.94 -7.48 3.68
N ILE A 504 -8.52 -6.38 4.32
CA ILE A 504 -8.49 -5.07 3.68
C ILE A 504 -7.32 -5.00 2.71
N TYR A 505 -7.62 -4.56 1.49
CA TYR A 505 -6.61 -4.25 0.49
C TYR A 505 -6.14 -2.80 0.68
N LEU A 506 -4.84 -2.62 0.95
CA LEU A 506 -4.22 -1.30 0.96
C LEU A 506 -3.59 -1.05 -0.42
N GLU A 507 -3.72 0.18 -0.92
CA GLU A 507 -3.09 0.55 -2.18
C GLU A 507 -1.56 0.59 -2.03
N GLN A 508 -0.87 -0.01 -3.00
CA GLN A 508 0.59 -0.11 -3.05
C GLN A 508 1.09 0.49 -4.36
N LYS A 509 2.36 0.92 -4.40
CA LYS A 509 2.97 1.39 -5.65
C LYS A 509 3.08 0.24 -6.66
N VAL A 510 2.25 0.28 -7.70
CA VAL A 510 2.22 -0.76 -8.75
C VAL A 510 3.32 -0.56 -9.81
N LYS A 511 3.80 0.68 -10.01
CA LYS A 511 4.83 0.99 -10.99
C LYS A 511 6.20 0.51 -10.51
N LYS A 512 6.71 -0.57 -11.11
CA LYS A 512 8.04 -1.13 -10.86
C LYS A 512 9.06 -0.57 -11.85
N ASN A 513 10.25 -0.21 -11.37
CA ASN A 513 11.37 0.18 -12.23
C ASN A 513 12.08 -1.09 -12.72
N VAL A 514 12.01 -1.35 -14.03
CA VAL A 514 12.74 -2.47 -14.65
C VAL A 514 14.22 -2.13 -14.73
N LEU A 515 15.06 -3.00 -14.16
CA LEU A 515 16.51 -2.88 -14.24
C LEU A 515 17.10 -3.66 -15.42
N ARG A 516 16.48 -4.80 -15.75
CA ARG A 516 16.95 -5.70 -16.79
C ARG A 516 15.89 -6.73 -17.17
N GLU A 517 15.94 -7.11 -18.43
CA GLU A 517 15.19 -8.21 -19.01
C GLU A 517 16.18 -9.19 -19.61
N ILE A 518 15.98 -10.47 -19.33
CA ILE A 518 16.89 -11.55 -19.74
C ILE A 518 16.04 -12.65 -20.37
N ASP A 519 16.30 -12.94 -21.63
CA ASP A 519 15.75 -14.12 -22.31
C ASP A 519 16.73 -15.30 -22.10
N LEU A 520 16.20 -16.46 -21.71
CA LEU A 520 16.96 -17.66 -21.29
C LEU A 520 17.08 -18.72 -22.38
#